data_AF-A0A2N5TRB7-F1
#
_entry.id   AF-A0A2N5TRB7-F1
#
_cell.length_a   1.000
_cell.length_b   1.000
_cell.length_c   1.000
_cell.angle_alpha   90.00
_cell.angle_beta   90.00
_cell.angle_gamma   90.00
#
_symmetry.space_group_name_H-M   'P 1'
#
loop_
_entity.id
_entity.type
_entity.pdbx_description
1 polymer ?
#
loop_
_entity_poly.entity_id
_entity_poly.type
_entity_poly.pdbx_seq_one_letter_code
_entity_poly.pdbx_strand_id
1 'polypeptide(L)'
;MGCQKVNEPQGRAIISALGTPGFSLIQGPPGTGKTGTVVGLIGAFIASRPNLEGCTGGPPSITGKISLCAPSNAAADEVAKRLKEGVRSAQGELIIPRLVWIGAELKVNMAVKDIFLDELVEAMSQNSEPGKAAQSVAGAAGAIQDLR
;
A
#
# COMPACT_ATOMS: atom_id res chain seq x y z
N MET A 1 0.98 -18.05 -6.59
CA MET A 1 0.02 -16.94 -6.86
C MET A 1 -1.24 -17.00 -5.98
N GLY A 2 -1.24 -17.65 -4.81
CA GLY A 2 -2.46 -17.99 -4.07
C GLY A 2 -2.76 -17.17 -2.80
N CYS A 3 -2.02 -16.10 -2.56
CA CYS A 3 -1.99 -15.38 -1.29
C CYS A 3 -3.00 -14.23 -1.20
N GLN A 4 -3.15 -13.43 -2.26
CA GLN A 4 -4.14 -12.36 -2.32
C GLN A 4 -5.52 -12.96 -2.66
N LYS A 5 -6.58 -12.56 -1.95
CA LYS A 5 -7.95 -13.06 -2.16
C LYS A 5 -8.58 -12.48 -3.43
N VAL A 6 -8.14 -12.95 -4.60
CA VAL A 6 -8.67 -12.59 -5.92
C VAL A 6 -9.13 -13.84 -6.68
N ASN A 7 -10.13 -13.69 -7.54
CA ASN A 7 -10.54 -14.77 -8.44
C ASN A 7 -9.63 -14.83 -9.68
N GLU A 8 -9.79 -15.87 -10.49
CA GLU A 8 -8.94 -16.12 -11.66
C GLU A 8 -8.96 -14.96 -12.69
N PRO A 9 -10.11 -14.39 -13.12
CA PRO A 9 -10.13 -13.21 -13.99
C PRO A 9 -9.38 -12.00 -13.42
N GLN A 10 -9.57 -11.71 -12.11
CA GLN A 10 -8.88 -10.62 -11.44
C GLN A 10 -7.37 -10.87 -11.38
N GLY A 11 -6.95 -12.10 -11.07
CA GLY A 11 -5.55 -12.52 -11.07
C GLY A 11 -4.89 -12.33 -12.43
N ARG A 12 -5.54 -12.79 -13.52
CA ARG A 12 -5.05 -12.55 -14.88
C ARG A 12 -4.91 -11.08 -15.21
N ALA A 13 -5.90 -10.26 -14.85
CA ALA A 13 -5.85 -8.81 -15.07
C ALA A 13 -4.66 -8.16 -14.34
N ILE A 14 -4.38 -8.59 -13.10
CA ILE A 14 -3.24 -8.10 -12.31
C ILE A 14 -1.92 -8.46 -12.96
N ILE A 15 -1.69 -9.73 -13.32
CA ILE A 15 -0.45 -10.17 -13.97
C ILE A 15 -0.23 -9.41 -15.27
N SER A 16 -1.28 -9.34 -16.11
CA SER A 16 -1.22 -8.66 -17.40
C SER A 16 -0.85 -7.18 -17.23
N ALA A 17 -1.47 -6.48 -16.27
CA ALA A 17 -1.18 -5.08 -16.00
C ALA A 17 0.26 -4.83 -15.52
N LEU A 18 0.82 -5.74 -14.70
CA LEU A 18 2.21 -5.64 -14.26
C LEU A 18 3.22 -5.91 -15.37
N GLY A 19 2.88 -6.76 -16.34
CA GLY A 19 3.74 -7.10 -17.48
C GLY A 19 3.59 -6.17 -18.69
N THR A 20 2.57 -5.30 -18.71
CA THR A 20 2.28 -4.43 -19.85
C THR A 20 3.03 -3.10 -19.71
N PRO A 21 3.96 -2.77 -20.63
CA PRO A 21 4.56 -1.44 -20.65
C PRO A 21 3.53 -0.39 -21.07
N GLY A 22 3.60 0.80 -20.47
CA GLY A 22 2.68 1.90 -20.77
C GLY A 22 1.34 1.75 -20.04
N PHE A 23 0.23 1.77 -20.80
CA PHE A 23 -1.12 1.85 -20.23
C PHE A 23 -1.84 0.50 -20.27
N SER A 24 -2.50 0.15 -19.17
CA SER A 24 -3.40 -1.00 -19.05
C SER A 24 -4.78 -0.54 -18.61
N LEU A 25 -5.82 -1.13 -19.20
CA LEU A 25 -7.21 -0.89 -18.83
C LEU A 25 -7.80 -2.17 -18.23
N ILE A 26 -8.22 -2.10 -16.96
CA ILE A 26 -8.94 -3.18 -16.29
C ILE A 26 -10.40 -2.75 -16.15
N GLN A 27 -11.30 -3.45 -16.84
CA GLN A 27 -12.73 -3.21 -16.76
C GLN A 27 -13.41 -4.21 -15.82
N GLY A 28 -14.35 -3.72 -15.01
CA GLY A 28 -15.14 -4.56 -14.13
C GLY A 28 -16.59 -4.07 -14.02
N PRO A 29 -17.60 -4.87 -14.38
CA PRO A 29 -19.01 -4.58 -14.12
C PRO A 29 -19.32 -4.21 -12.65
N PRO A 30 -20.53 -3.71 -12.34
CA PRO A 30 -20.95 -3.51 -10.96
C PRO A 30 -20.81 -4.81 -10.14
N GLY A 31 -20.26 -4.70 -8.92
CA GLY A 31 -20.08 -5.86 -8.03
C GLY A 31 -18.89 -6.78 -8.30
N THR A 32 -18.09 -6.58 -9.37
CA THR A 32 -16.99 -7.51 -9.72
C THR A 32 -15.68 -7.30 -8.95
N GLY A 33 -15.74 -6.63 -7.80
CA GLY A 33 -14.57 -6.48 -6.91
C GLY A 33 -13.44 -5.60 -7.46
N LYS A 34 -13.74 -4.56 -8.24
CA LYS A 34 -12.74 -3.62 -8.80
C LYS A 34 -11.72 -3.14 -7.77
N THR A 35 -12.16 -2.68 -6.60
CA THR A 35 -11.23 -2.24 -5.57
C THR A 35 -10.37 -3.39 -5.04
N GLY A 36 -10.95 -4.59 -4.89
CA GLY A 36 -10.19 -5.79 -4.53
C GLY A 36 -9.08 -6.08 -5.54
N THR A 37 -9.36 -5.90 -6.84
CA THR A 37 -8.35 -6.01 -7.91
C THR A 37 -7.27 -4.94 -7.79
N VAL A 38 -7.62 -3.68 -7.48
CA VAL A 38 -6.64 -2.59 -7.28
C VAL A 38 -5.73 -2.89 -6.09
N VAL A 39 -6.28 -3.33 -4.96
CA VAL A 39 -5.50 -3.73 -3.77
C VAL A 39 -4.59 -4.91 -4.11
N GLY A 40 -5.08 -5.89 -4.87
CA GLY A 40 -4.28 -7.03 -5.32
C GLY A 40 -3.16 -6.64 -6.30
N LEU A 41 -3.41 -5.68 -7.19
CA LEU A 41 -2.39 -5.14 -8.10
C LEU A 41 -1.26 -4.45 -7.31
N ILE A 42 -1.62 -3.63 -6.33
CA ILE A 42 -0.66 -2.95 -5.44
C ILE A 42 0.15 -3.98 -4.65
N GLY A 43 -0.52 -4.98 -4.08
CA GLY A 43 0.13 -6.07 -3.34
C GLY A 43 1.13 -6.83 -4.20
N ALA A 44 0.72 -7.22 -5.41
CA ALA A 44 1.59 -7.90 -6.37
C ALA A 44 2.78 -7.03 -6.81
N PHE A 45 2.57 -5.72 -7.03
CA PHE A 45 3.67 -4.80 -7.34
C PHE A 45 4.67 -4.71 -6.18
N ILE A 46 4.21 -4.56 -4.94
CA ILE A 46 5.08 -4.48 -3.76
C ILE A 46 5.87 -5.78 -3.59
N ALA A 47 5.21 -6.93 -3.73
CA ALA A 47 5.83 -8.25 -3.61
C ALA A 47 6.82 -8.57 -4.73
N SER A 48 6.70 -7.92 -5.89
CA SER A 48 7.60 -8.12 -7.04
C SER A 48 8.84 -7.23 -6.99
N ARG A 49 9.00 -6.40 -5.96
CA ARG A 49 10.20 -5.58 -5.80
C ARG A 49 11.40 -6.48 -5.50
N PRO A 50 12.53 -6.32 -6.20
CA PRO A 50 13.76 -6.99 -5.80
C PRO A 50 14.12 -6.51 -4.38
N ASN A 51 14.32 -7.46 -3.46
CA ASN A 51 14.76 -7.14 -2.12
C ASN A 51 16.22 -6.67 -2.22
N LEU A 52 16.43 -5.36 -2.30
CA LEU A 52 17.76 -4.72 -2.42
C LEU A 52 18.52 -4.73 -1.09
N GLU A 53 18.40 -5.79 -0.28
CA GLU A 53 19.10 -5.93 1.00
C GLU A 53 20.60 -6.30 0.83
N GLY A 54 21.20 -6.05 -0.34
CA GLY A 54 22.56 -6.53 -0.66
C GLY A 54 23.52 -5.58 -1.36
N CYS A 55 23.17 -4.31 -1.60
CA CYS A 55 24.07 -3.38 -2.33
C CYS A 55 24.56 -2.25 -1.41
N THR A 56 25.62 -2.53 -0.65
CA THR A 56 26.40 -1.52 0.09
C THR A 56 27.12 -0.58 -0.87
N GLY A 57 26.69 0.69 -0.98
CA GLY A 57 27.54 1.75 -1.54
C GLY A 57 26.87 2.83 -2.41
N GLY A 58 25.59 2.70 -2.78
CA GLY A 58 24.87 3.74 -3.51
C GLY A 58 23.89 4.53 -2.62
N PRO A 59 23.57 5.81 -2.94
CA PRO A 59 22.45 6.48 -2.29
C PRO A 59 21.18 5.63 -2.47
N PRO A 60 20.28 5.56 -1.47
CA PRO A 60 19.08 4.74 -1.55
C PRO A 60 18.25 5.18 -2.77
N SER A 61 18.34 4.42 -3.85
CA SER A 61 17.50 4.63 -5.02
C SER A 61 16.07 4.35 -4.58
N ILE A 62 15.20 5.36 -4.66
CA ILE A 62 13.77 5.22 -4.35
C ILE A 62 13.13 4.37 -5.44
N THR A 63 13.43 3.07 -5.48
CA THR A 63 12.88 2.15 -6.46
C THR A 63 11.52 1.66 -5.96
N GLY A 64 10.48 2.22 -6.58
CA GLY A 64 9.10 1.78 -6.42
C GLY A 64 8.34 2.59 -5.37
N LYS A 65 7.74 3.72 -5.77
CA LYS A 65 6.56 4.26 -5.08
C LYS A 65 5.37 4.06 -6.01
N ILE A 66 4.19 3.82 -5.44
CA ILE A 66 2.94 3.76 -6.20
C ILE A 66 2.16 5.02 -5.87
N SER A 67 1.75 5.76 -6.89
CA SER A 67 0.75 6.81 -6.74
C SER A 67 -0.61 6.22 -7.09
N LEU A 68 -1.57 6.32 -6.16
CA LEU A 68 -2.96 5.94 -6.42
C LEU A 68 -3.80 7.20 -6.54
N CYS A 69 -4.58 7.28 -7.61
CA CYS A 69 -5.55 8.35 -7.82
C CYS A 69 -6.95 7.77 -7.91
N ALA A 70 -7.93 8.54 -7.47
CA ALA A 70 -9.35 8.19 -7.56
C ALA A 70 -10.17 9.43 -7.89
N PRO A 71 -11.35 9.28 -8.51
CA PRO A 71 -12.21 10.42 -8.89
C PRO A 71 -12.85 11.12 -7.68
N SER A 72 -12.88 10.50 -6.49
CA SER A 72 -13.43 11.09 -5.27
C SER A 72 -12.63 10.65 -4.04
N ASN A 73 -12.67 11.48 -2.99
CA ASN A 73 -12.01 11.16 -1.72
C ASN A 73 -12.57 9.87 -1.10
N ALA A 74 -13.89 9.66 -1.13
CA ALA A 74 -14.49 8.44 -0.59
C ALA A 74 -13.96 7.16 -1.28
N ALA A 75 -13.67 7.23 -2.59
CA ALA A 75 -13.06 6.11 -3.32
C ALA A 75 -11.58 5.91 -2.94
N ALA A 76 -10.81 6.98 -2.76
CA ALA A 76 -9.44 6.90 -2.26
C ALA A 76 -9.38 6.32 -0.83
N ASP A 77 -10.26 6.80 0.06
CA ASP A 77 -10.36 6.36 1.45
C ASP A 77 -10.69 4.87 1.56
N GLU A 78 -11.56 4.36 0.68
CA GLU A 78 -11.94 2.95 0.67
C GLU A 78 -10.76 2.03 0.28
N VAL A 79 -9.93 2.46 -0.67
CA VAL A 79 -8.69 1.74 -1.00
C VAL A 79 -7.68 1.86 0.14
N ALA A 80 -7.50 3.07 0.68
CA ALA A 80 -6.54 3.35 1.73
C ALA A 80 -6.83 2.53 3.01
N LYS A 81 -8.10 2.42 3.43
CA LYS A 81 -8.51 1.54 4.53
C LYS A 81 -8.05 0.09 4.32
N ARG A 82 -8.28 -0.45 3.13
CA ARG A 82 -7.84 -1.82 2.81
C ARG A 82 -6.33 -1.98 2.78
N LEU A 83 -5.61 -0.97 2.29
CA LEU A 83 -4.15 -1.02 2.30
C LEU A 83 -3.57 -0.92 3.71
N LYS A 84 -4.25 -0.24 4.64
CA LYS A 84 -3.87 -0.21 6.07
C LYS A 84 -3.98 -1.59 6.73
N GLU A 85 -4.94 -2.42 6.30
CA GLU A 85 -5.05 -3.82 6.75
C GLU A 85 -3.91 -4.70 6.21
N GLY A 86 -3.18 -4.21 5.20
CA GLY A 86 -2.05 -4.89 4.58
C GLY A 86 -2.38 -5.59 3.25
N VAL A 87 -1.32 -6.03 2.59
CA VAL A 87 -1.35 -6.82 1.35
C VAL A 87 -0.54 -8.09 1.53
N ARG A 88 -0.79 -9.14 0.75
CA ARG A 88 -0.07 -10.40 0.90
C ARG A 88 0.99 -10.58 -0.19
N SER A 89 2.21 -10.92 0.23
CA SER A 89 3.31 -11.31 -0.67
C SER A 89 2.98 -12.59 -1.41
N ALA A 90 3.68 -12.89 -2.51
CA ALA A 90 3.48 -14.14 -3.27
C ALA A 90 3.61 -15.42 -2.40
N GLN A 91 4.35 -15.32 -1.29
CA GLN A 91 4.63 -16.36 -0.29
C GLN A 91 3.59 -16.39 0.85
N GLY A 92 2.63 -15.46 0.86
CA GLY A 92 1.55 -15.39 1.86
C GLY A 92 1.82 -14.47 3.06
N GLU A 93 3.01 -13.87 3.12
CA GLU A 93 3.41 -12.93 4.16
C GLU A 93 2.56 -11.65 4.12
N LEU A 94 2.16 -11.15 5.28
CA LEU A 94 1.44 -9.89 5.38
C LEU A 94 2.42 -8.73 5.35
N ILE A 95 2.32 -7.88 4.32
CA ILE A 95 3.09 -6.67 4.15
C ILE A 95 2.18 -5.48 4.48
N ILE A 96 2.55 -4.68 5.48
CA ILE A 96 1.89 -3.40 5.77
C ILE A 96 2.63 -2.28 5.02
N PRO A 97 2.08 -1.74 3.92
CA PRO A 97 2.75 -0.68 3.18
C PRO A 97 2.78 0.63 3.98
N ARG A 98 3.84 1.42 3.78
CA ARG A 98 3.85 2.82 4.22
C ARG A 98 2.91 3.61 3.32
N LEU A 99 1.88 4.20 3.92
CA LEU A 99 0.87 4.98 3.21
C LEU A 99 0.98 6.45 3.57
N VAL A 100 0.73 7.30 2.58
CA VAL A 100 0.56 8.75 2.75
C VAL A 100 -0.65 9.13 1.93
N TRP A 101 -1.66 9.69 2.59
CA TRP A 101 -2.83 10.27 1.96
C TRP A 101 -2.55 11.76 1.71
N ILE A 102 -2.83 12.23 0.49
CA ILE A 102 -2.56 13.61 0.05
C ILE A 102 -3.87 14.18 -0.51
N GLY A 103 -4.26 15.37 -0.04
CA GLY A 103 -5.48 16.05 -0.46
C GLY A 103 -5.95 17.08 0.56
N ALA A 104 -7.20 17.55 0.43
CA ALA A 104 -7.79 18.52 1.35
C ALA A 104 -8.37 17.85 2.62
N GLU A 105 -7.94 18.32 3.81
CA GLU A 105 -8.25 17.72 5.12
C GLU A 105 -9.75 17.59 5.42
N LEU A 106 -10.56 18.61 5.13
CA LEU A 106 -11.99 18.67 5.46
C LEU A 106 -12.84 17.55 4.83
N LYS A 107 -12.24 16.75 3.96
CA LYS A 107 -12.89 15.67 3.21
C LYS A 107 -12.23 14.30 3.46
N VAL A 108 -11.39 14.18 4.50
CA VAL A 108 -10.72 12.93 4.88
C VAL A 108 -11.60 12.14 5.85
N ASN A 109 -11.82 10.85 5.58
CA ASN A 109 -12.47 9.97 6.55
C ASN A 109 -11.57 9.73 7.78
N MET A 110 -12.14 9.83 8.99
CA MET A 110 -11.39 9.62 10.25
C MET A 110 -10.57 8.33 10.30
N ALA A 111 -11.04 7.24 9.67
CA ALA A 111 -10.34 5.97 9.67
C ALA A 111 -9.04 5.94 8.84
N VAL A 112 -8.75 6.99 8.07
CA VAL A 112 -7.49 7.19 7.34
C VAL A 112 -6.81 8.51 7.68
N LYS A 113 -7.30 9.22 8.71
CA LYS A 113 -6.76 10.53 9.11
C LYS A 113 -5.32 10.41 9.65
N ASP A 114 -4.99 9.30 10.30
CA ASP A 114 -3.65 8.96 10.79
C ASP A 114 -2.58 8.80 9.69
N ILE A 115 -2.99 8.59 8.44
CA ILE A 115 -2.06 8.55 7.29
C ILE A 115 -2.14 9.82 6.43
N PHE A 116 -2.87 10.84 6.87
CA PHE A 116 -2.92 12.14 6.19
C PHE A 116 -1.58 12.86 6.32
N LEU A 117 -1.11 13.47 5.23
CA LEU A 117 0.19 14.14 5.20
C LEU A 117 0.38 15.15 6.35
N ASP A 118 -0.61 15.99 6.62
CA ASP A 118 -0.46 17.05 7.64
C ASP A 118 -0.39 16.44 9.05
N GLU A 119 -1.22 15.45 9.34
CA GLU A 119 -1.18 14.68 10.61
C GLU A 119 0.16 13.95 10.78
N LEU A 120 0.69 13.37 9.71
CA LEU A 120 2.00 12.74 9.72
C LEU A 120 3.12 13.76 10.00
N VAL A 121 3.07 14.97 9.42
CA VAL A 121 4.04 16.03 9.65
C VAL A 121 3.99 16.55 11.09
N GLU A 122 2.79 16.74 11.63
CA GLU A 122 2.61 17.17 13.02
C GLU A 122 3.14 16.12 14.00
N ALA A 123 2.79 14.85 13.79
CA ALA A 123 3.30 13.74 14.59
C ALA A 123 4.83 13.60 14.51
N MET A 124 5.43 13.88 13.34
CA MET A 124 6.89 13.88 13.18
C MET A 124 7.57 15.07 13.89
N SER A 125 6.90 16.22 13.97
CA SER A 125 7.45 17.43 14.63
C SER A 125 7.45 17.30 16.15
N GLN A 126 6.44 16.65 16.73
CA GLN A 126 6.31 16.43 18.17
C GLN A 126 7.23 15.31 18.71
N ASN A 127 7.64 14.36 17.87
CA ASN A 127 8.49 13.21 18.24
C ASN A 127 9.98 13.41 17.95
N SER A 128 10.52 14.61 18.23
CA SER A 128 11.92 14.96 17.96
C SER A 128 12.91 14.27 18.92
N GLU A 129 13.01 12.94 18.84
CA GLU A 129 14.29 12.25 18.95
C GLU A 129 14.76 11.85 17.52
N PRO A 130 15.96 12.26 17.10
CA PRO A 130 16.43 12.02 15.73
C PRO A 130 16.60 10.51 15.47
N GLY A 131 15.74 9.95 14.61
CA GLY A 131 15.89 8.58 14.07
C GLY A 131 14.69 7.64 14.20
N LYS A 132 13.71 7.90 15.08
CA LYS A 132 12.56 7.00 15.33
C LYS A 132 11.29 7.34 14.55
N ALA A 133 11.14 8.56 14.06
CA ALA A 133 9.90 9.02 13.41
C ALA A 133 9.55 8.24 12.13
N ALA A 134 10.54 7.67 11.44
CA ALA A 134 10.30 6.82 10.29
C ALA A 134 9.78 5.41 10.65
N GLN A 135 9.92 4.97 11.91
CA GLN A 135 9.49 3.65 12.40
C GLN A 135 8.07 3.67 12.98
N SER A 136 7.55 4.79 13.49
CA SER A 136 6.19 4.84 14.07
C SER A 136 5.06 4.82 13.04
N VAL A 137 5.34 5.26 11.81
CA VAL A 137 4.40 5.19 10.67
C VAL A 137 4.46 3.83 9.96
N ALA A 138 5.47 3.02 10.28
CA ALA A 138 5.48 1.61 9.94
C ALA A 138 4.73 0.88 11.07
N GLY A 139 3.59 0.25 10.75
CA GLY A 139 2.93 -0.64 11.68
C GLY A 139 3.96 -1.56 12.35
N ALA A 140 3.85 -1.66 13.67
CA ALA A 140 4.75 -2.41 14.54
C ALA A 140 5.19 -3.73 13.90
N ALA A 141 6.46 -3.81 13.48
CA ALA A 141 7.12 -5.05 13.09
C ALA A 141 7.42 -5.97 14.29
N GLY A 142 6.60 -5.95 15.35
CA GLY A 142 6.96 -6.54 16.63
C GLY A 142 5.82 -6.81 17.62
N ALA A 143 4.58 -6.99 17.16
CA ALA A 143 3.46 -7.32 18.05
C ALA A 143 2.72 -8.61 17.66
N ILE A 144 3.45 -9.68 17.36
CA ILE A 144 3.00 -11.07 17.58
C ILE A 144 4.22 -11.89 18.04
N GLN A 145 4.70 -11.60 19.24
CA GLN A 145 5.23 -12.64 20.11
C GLN A 145 4.10 -12.92 21.12
N ASP A 146 3.91 -14.20 21.43
CA ASP A 146 2.86 -14.76 22.30
C ASP A 146 1.48 -14.97 21.66
N LEU A 147 1.36 -16.09 20.94
CA LEU A 147 0.47 -17.14 21.44
C LEU A 147 0.97 -18.52 21.00
N ARG A 148 1.23 -19.36 21.99
CA ARG A 148 1.34 -20.82 21.86
C ARG A 148 0.06 -21.41 21.25
#